data_AF-A0A097EHP9-F1
#
_entry.id   AF-A0A097EHP9-F1
#
_cell.length_a   1.000
_cell.length_b   1.000
_cell.length_c   1.000
_cell.angle_alpha   90.00
_cell.angle_beta   90.00
_cell.angle_gamma   90.00
#
_symmetry.space_group_name_H-M   'P 1'
#
loop_
_entity.id
_entity.type
_entity.pdbx_description
1 polymer ?
#
loop_
_entity_poly.entity_id
_entity_poly.type
_entity_poly.pdbx_seq_one_letter_code
_entity_poly.pdbx_strand_id
1 'polypeptide(L)'
;MIARPTILAGLSLLALATGAQAADRDPLAATGRWSANASGHAPTPPMGWNSWNAFNSDVDEEKVLASAQALRDTGLAELGYRYVNIDDGWWLKRRQPDGRMLIRTDHFPSAATGADSSFRPFTDKLHAMGFKAGIYSDIGRNSCGQIYTPDFKNQPEGTVAEREVGLYGHVDQDMKLYFRDWNFDFIKVDACGIRGLPADAPRVRSGLYRALPPLVDMQSLGGSDVAGVRRLYEQVGTAIRTYAGDRDYVFSLCLWGAGDVRAWGKDVGNSSRTSDDIQPVWSRMLTNLDTVTHRPLYAHPGSWNDPDMLYVGTGDFDNAHTVEARSHFALWAMVNAPLFIGYDLRKLTPEQLAIFGNADLVALNQDPAGNQAVLAYDSDEVQIFAKTLADGSKGVAIFNRSALPAKAVLTAAHLKLLPTADVRLRDLWSKQDSRFRGELALTLAPHETRVFRASGTRRLSNGLYLSEQTGRVNPAADGVVTPQPDPTIHHSITPWTGTHGPGDHPQYGGWGGAEADRAPYGKLMRVAGKDFDTGIGVLGNSRLEVRNQGFKRFAAQVGVNDSGERQAGTITFEVWGDGRLLAKSPPMAFGTPPAPLQANVGGVAIVELVARAGDGRVQPAAWGDAALTR
;
A
#
# COMPACT_ATOMS: atom_id res chain seq x y z
N MET A 1 10.77 -76.11 -36.94
CA MET A 1 9.64 -75.18 -37.15
C MET A 1 9.03 -74.91 -35.77
N ILE A 2 8.87 -73.64 -35.40
CA ILE A 2 8.46 -73.12 -34.08
C ILE A 2 9.56 -73.18 -33.00
N ALA A 3 10.23 -72.04 -32.78
CA ALA A 3 11.02 -71.77 -31.58
C ALA A 3 10.46 -70.49 -30.92
N ARG A 4 10.04 -70.62 -29.66
CA ARG A 4 9.65 -69.52 -28.76
C ARG A 4 10.90 -68.75 -28.31
N PRO A 5 10.81 -67.43 -28.09
CA PRO A 5 11.69 -66.76 -27.15
C PRO A 5 10.95 -66.30 -25.89
N THR A 6 11.58 -66.73 -24.81
CA THR A 6 11.57 -66.35 -23.39
C THR A 6 11.31 -64.86 -23.10
N ILE A 7 10.48 -64.62 -22.09
CA ILE A 7 10.19 -63.31 -21.46
C ILE A 7 11.39 -62.91 -20.58
N LEU A 8 11.93 -61.70 -20.77
CA LEU A 8 12.79 -61.03 -19.78
C LEU A 8 11.95 -59.99 -19.03
N ALA A 9 11.80 -60.17 -17.71
CA ALA A 9 11.21 -59.19 -16.81
C ALA A 9 12.28 -58.15 -16.41
N GLY A 10 12.08 -56.89 -16.80
CA GLY A 10 12.86 -55.75 -16.29
C GLY A 10 12.21 -55.18 -15.04
N LEU A 11 12.90 -55.23 -13.91
CA LEU A 11 12.54 -54.47 -12.70
C LEU A 11 12.88 -52.99 -12.93
N SER A 12 11.84 -52.14 -12.99
CA SER A 12 11.99 -50.68 -12.88
C SER A 12 11.99 -50.29 -11.40
N LEU A 13 13.11 -49.78 -10.89
CA LEU A 13 13.16 -49.11 -9.58
C LEU A 13 12.37 -47.80 -9.65
N LEU A 14 11.22 -47.72 -8.96
CA LEU A 14 10.59 -46.46 -8.62
C LEU A 14 11.40 -45.78 -7.51
N ALA A 15 12.05 -44.66 -7.84
CA ALA A 15 12.53 -43.73 -6.84
C ALA A 15 11.33 -42.97 -6.25
N LEU A 16 10.91 -43.35 -5.05
CA LEU A 16 9.99 -42.57 -4.22
C LEU A 16 10.71 -41.29 -3.80
N ALA A 17 10.43 -40.18 -4.48
CA ALA A 17 10.75 -38.86 -3.97
C ALA A 17 9.84 -38.59 -2.77
N THR A 18 10.36 -38.82 -1.57
CA THR A 18 9.72 -38.35 -0.34
C THR A 18 9.71 -36.83 -0.37
N GLY A 19 8.52 -36.25 -0.55
CA GLY A 19 8.32 -34.82 -0.38
C GLY A 19 8.76 -34.46 1.03
N ALA A 20 9.82 -33.65 1.13
CA ALA A 20 10.17 -33.01 2.39
C ALA A 20 8.98 -32.16 2.82
N GLN A 21 8.26 -32.62 3.84
CA GLN A 21 7.34 -31.77 4.59
C GLN A 21 8.17 -30.56 5.02
N ALA A 22 7.82 -29.38 4.49
CA ALA A 22 8.41 -28.14 4.95
C ALA A 22 8.12 -28.05 6.45
N ALA A 23 9.14 -28.29 7.28
CA ALA A 23 9.04 -28.07 8.71
C ALA A 23 8.58 -26.62 8.90
N ASP A 24 7.52 -26.45 9.69
CA ASP A 24 6.93 -25.15 9.99
C ASP A 24 8.03 -24.25 10.57
N ARG A 25 8.54 -23.31 9.77
CA ARG A 25 9.61 -22.41 10.21
C ARG A 25 8.99 -21.44 11.19
N ASP A 26 9.56 -21.31 12.38
CA ASP A 26 9.16 -20.30 13.37
C ASP A 26 9.10 -18.92 12.67
N PRO A 27 7.92 -18.28 12.52
CA PRO A 27 7.79 -17.00 11.83
C PRO A 27 8.53 -15.86 12.55
N LEU A 28 8.91 -16.07 13.82
CA LEU A 28 9.67 -15.13 14.64
C LEU A 28 11.18 -15.38 14.62
N ALA A 29 11.66 -16.43 13.94
CA ALA A 29 13.08 -16.70 13.84
C ALA A 29 13.80 -15.55 13.11
N ALA A 30 14.81 -14.95 13.73
CA ALA A 30 15.60 -13.88 13.11
C ALA A 30 16.31 -14.39 11.84
N THR A 31 16.19 -13.66 10.74
CA THR A 31 16.74 -14.05 9.42
C THR A 31 17.97 -13.27 9.01
N GLY A 32 18.22 -12.11 9.64
CA GLY A 32 19.24 -11.16 9.23
C GLY A 32 19.00 -10.55 7.85
N ARG A 33 17.76 -10.59 7.34
CA ARG A 33 17.40 -10.13 6.00
C ARG A 33 16.21 -9.19 6.04
N TRP A 34 16.12 -8.36 5.01
CA TRP A 34 14.92 -7.57 4.73
C TRP A 34 13.96 -8.41 3.88
N SER A 35 12.79 -8.74 4.42
CA SER A 35 11.83 -9.64 3.78
C SER A 35 10.92 -8.96 2.76
N ALA A 36 10.67 -7.66 2.92
CA ALA A 36 9.74 -6.96 2.06
C ALA A 36 10.30 -6.80 0.64
N ASN A 37 9.39 -6.75 -0.33
CA ASN A 37 9.63 -6.88 -1.77
C ASN A 37 10.82 -6.02 -2.23
N ALA A 38 11.84 -6.72 -2.72
CA ALA A 38 13.03 -6.12 -3.33
C ALA A 38 13.04 -6.27 -4.86
N SER A 39 11.96 -6.79 -5.45
CA SER A 39 11.79 -6.94 -6.90
C SER A 39 10.94 -5.81 -7.49
N GLY A 40 11.12 -5.55 -8.78
CA GLY A 40 10.57 -4.37 -9.43
C GLY A 40 11.27 -3.09 -8.97
N HIS A 41 10.75 -1.93 -9.38
CA HIS A 41 11.38 -0.64 -9.16
C HIS A 41 10.38 0.43 -8.72
N ALA A 42 10.18 0.54 -7.41
CA ALA A 42 9.42 1.63 -6.77
C ALA A 42 10.17 2.20 -5.54
N PRO A 43 11.41 2.72 -5.72
CA PRO A 43 12.22 3.25 -4.61
C PRO A 43 11.56 4.46 -3.93
N THR A 44 10.67 5.15 -4.64
CA THR A 44 9.72 6.17 -4.17
C THR A 44 8.31 5.78 -4.65
N PRO A 45 7.22 6.36 -4.09
CA PRO A 45 5.87 6.07 -4.55
C PRO A 45 5.73 6.33 -6.07
N PRO A 46 5.15 5.40 -6.85
CA PRO A 46 4.92 5.63 -8.28
C PRO A 46 4.05 6.87 -8.54
N MET A 47 4.40 7.64 -9.58
CA MET A 47 3.64 8.83 -9.99
C MET A 47 3.29 8.76 -11.46
N GLY A 48 2.09 9.18 -11.83
CA GLY A 48 1.63 9.10 -13.21
C GLY A 48 0.17 9.49 -13.40
N TRP A 49 -0.45 8.86 -14.39
CA TRP A 49 -1.85 9.03 -14.76
C TRP A 49 -2.49 7.67 -15.01
N ASN A 50 -3.77 7.52 -14.65
CA ASN A 50 -4.58 6.34 -14.92
C ASN A 50 -5.91 6.75 -15.57
N SER A 51 -6.36 5.98 -16.57
CA SER A 51 -7.52 6.31 -17.39
C SER A 51 -8.89 6.18 -16.71
N TRP A 52 -9.02 5.41 -15.63
CA TRP A 52 -10.31 4.96 -15.11
C TRP A 52 -11.22 6.11 -14.68
N ASN A 53 -10.76 6.98 -13.78
CA ASN A 53 -11.59 8.07 -13.26
C ASN A 53 -11.99 9.10 -14.34
N ALA A 54 -11.20 9.20 -15.42
CA ALA A 54 -11.47 10.11 -16.53
C ALA A 54 -12.45 9.51 -17.56
N PHE A 55 -12.34 8.22 -17.85
CA PHE A 55 -12.96 7.61 -19.03
C PHE A 55 -13.77 6.33 -18.73
N ASN A 56 -13.70 5.79 -17.52
CA ASN A 56 -14.16 4.44 -17.18
C ASN A 56 -13.62 3.43 -18.22
N SER A 57 -14.48 2.53 -18.71
CA SER A 57 -14.17 1.57 -19.77
C SER A 57 -14.11 2.19 -21.18
N ASP A 58 -14.47 3.46 -21.36
CA ASP A 58 -14.44 4.17 -22.66
C ASP A 58 -13.03 4.73 -22.97
N VAL A 59 -12.01 3.89 -22.80
CA VAL A 59 -10.60 4.22 -23.07
C VAL A 59 -10.21 3.89 -24.52
N ASP A 60 -9.43 4.77 -25.14
CA ASP A 60 -8.87 4.57 -26.49
C ASP A 60 -7.46 5.18 -26.60
N GLU A 61 -6.76 4.82 -27.68
CA GLU A 61 -5.37 5.23 -27.92
C GLU A 61 -5.21 6.76 -28.02
N GLU A 62 -6.16 7.46 -28.63
CA GLU A 62 -6.11 8.92 -28.79
C GLU A 62 -6.15 9.60 -27.41
N LYS A 63 -7.12 9.23 -26.58
CA LYS A 63 -7.26 9.76 -25.21
C LYS A 63 -5.99 9.53 -24.40
N VAL A 64 -5.42 8.34 -24.45
CA VAL A 64 -4.22 8.00 -23.66
C VAL A 64 -2.99 8.74 -24.15
N LEU A 65 -2.74 8.79 -25.48
CA LEU A 65 -1.62 9.53 -26.05
C LEU A 65 -1.75 11.05 -25.84
N ALA A 66 -2.97 11.59 -25.88
CA ALA A 66 -3.22 13.00 -25.57
C ALA A 66 -2.96 13.32 -24.09
N SER A 67 -3.36 12.45 -23.16
CA SER A 67 -3.00 12.59 -21.74
C SER A 67 -1.49 12.52 -21.52
N ALA A 68 -0.80 11.59 -22.20
CA ALA A 68 0.67 11.51 -22.15
C ALA A 68 1.33 12.77 -22.71
N GLN A 69 0.82 13.33 -23.81
CA GLN A 69 1.31 14.58 -24.37
C GLN A 69 1.11 15.75 -23.40
N ALA A 70 -0.06 15.85 -22.76
CA ALA A 70 -0.34 16.87 -21.76
C ALA A 70 0.63 16.80 -20.57
N LEU A 71 1.00 15.61 -20.09
CA LEU A 71 2.02 15.45 -19.05
C LEU A 71 3.38 16.05 -19.47
N ARG A 72 3.77 15.91 -20.74
CA ARG A 72 5.02 16.52 -21.26
C ARG A 72 4.90 18.03 -21.38
N ASP A 73 3.86 18.51 -22.05
CA ASP A 73 3.70 19.91 -22.41
C ASP A 73 3.54 20.81 -21.18
N THR A 74 3.02 20.26 -20.09
CA THR A 74 2.81 20.99 -18.82
C THR A 74 3.99 20.89 -17.86
N GLY A 75 5.03 20.12 -18.18
CA GLY A 75 6.19 19.89 -17.32
C GLY A 75 5.95 18.89 -16.17
N LEU A 76 4.75 18.29 -16.06
CA LEU A 76 4.46 17.27 -15.05
C LEU A 76 5.35 16.03 -15.23
N ALA A 77 5.68 15.64 -16.46
CA ALA A 77 6.60 14.54 -16.72
C ALA A 77 7.99 14.77 -16.07
N GLU A 78 8.50 16.01 -16.10
CA GLU A 78 9.78 16.39 -15.50
C GLU A 78 9.74 16.34 -13.97
N LEU A 79 8.55 16.57 -13.40
CA LEU A 79 8.33 16.49 -11.96
C LEU A 79 8.21 15.03 -11.45
N GLY A 80 8.08 14.06 -12.35
CA GLY A 80 8.11 12.63 -12.04
C GLY A 80 6.86 11.85 -12.41
N TYR A 81 5.82 12.49 -12.94
CA TYR A 81 4.61 11.80 -13.42
C TYR A 81 4.90 11.03 -14.72
N ARG A 82 5.38 9.79 -14.57
CA ARG A 82 6.00 9.01 -15.65
C ARG A 82 5.24 7.76 -16.08
N TYR A 83 4.31 7.26 -15.25
CA TYR A 83 3.50 6.10 -15.58
C TYR A 83 2.21 6.55 -16.31
N VAL A 84 1.94 6.00 -17.49
CA VAL A 84 0.72 6.21 -18.26
C VAL A 84 -0.02 4.88 -18.33
N ASN A 85 -1.06 4.75 -17.52
CA ASN A 85 -1.74 3.48 -17.30
C ASN A 85 -3.10 3.43 -18.01
N ILE A 86 -3.34 2.34 -18.74
CA ILE A 86 -4.69 1.97 -19.20
C ILE A 86 -5.34 1.06 -18.16
N ASP A 87 -6.57 1.39 -17.78
CA ASP A 87 -7.40 0.60 -16.86
C ASP A 87 -8.39 -0.30 -17.65
N ASP A 88 -9.44 -0.83 -17.02
CA ASP A 88 -10.42 -1.73 -17.67
C ASP A 88 -11.00 -1.16 -18.99
N GLY A 89 -11.43 -2.04 -19.92
CA GLY A 89 -12.06 -1.71 -21.20
C GLY A 89 -11.20 -1.90 -22.45
N TRP A 90 -9.90 -2.19 -22.31
CA TRP A 90 -8.97 -2.28 -23.45
C TRP A 90 -9.05 -3.58 -24.26
N TRP A 91 -9.49 -4.66 -23.63
CA TRP A 91 -9.61 -5.99 -24.25
C TRP A 91 -10.88 -6.11 -25.08
N LEU A 92 -10.81 -6.92 -26.13
CA LEU A 92 -11.98 -7.36 -26.88
C LEU A 92 -12.54 -8.66 -26.28
N LYS A 93 -11.69 -9.68 -26.16
CA LYS A 93 -12.03 -11.03 -25.65
C LYS A 93 -10.78 -11.91 -25.56
N ARG A 94 -10.91 -13.09 -24.93
CA ARG A 94 -9.94 -14.17 -24.94
C ARG A 94 -10.19 -15.12 -26.12
N ARG A 95 -9.17 -15.38 -26.95
CA ARG A 95 -9.26 -16.30 -28.08
C ARG A 95 -9.35 -17.75 -27.60
N GLN A 96 -10.17 -18.54 -28.29
CA GLN A 96 -10.30 -19.98 -28.06
C GLN A 96 -9.67 -20.76 -29.23
N PRO A 97 -9.05 -21.93 -28.97
CA PRO A 97 -8.85 -22.58 -27.66
C PRO A 97 -7.54 -22.18 -26.95
N ASP A 98 -6.70 -21.33 -27.57
CA ASP A 98 -5.33 -21.07 -27.09
C ASP A 98 -5.24 -20.09 -25.91
N GLY A 99 -6.34 -19.44 -25.55
CA GLY A 99 -6.42 -18.55 -24.40
C GLY A 99 -5.73 -17.20 -24.59
N ARG A 100 -5.29 -16.82 -25.79
CA ARG A 100 -4.59 -15.53 -25.99
C ARG A 100 -5.55 -14.35 -25.81
N MET A 101 -5.12 -13.30 -25.10
CA MET A 101 -5.86 -12.05 -25.04
C MET A 101 -5.87 -11.30 -26.38
N LEU A 102 -7.05 -10.87 -26.83
CA LEU A 102 -7.22 -10.03 -28.02
C LEU A 102 -7.59 -8.60 -27.61
N ILE A 103 -6.90 -7.64 -28.21
CA ILE A 103 -7.10 -6.20 -27.98
C ILE A 103 -8.26 -5.68 -28.83
N ARG A 104 -8.99 -4.68 -28.32
CA ARG A 104 -9.99 -3.91 -29.08
C ARG A 104 -9.29 -2.96 -30.06
N THR A 105 -8.90 -3.47 -31.23
CA THR A 105 -8.11 -2.71 -32.21
C THR A 105 -8.82 -1.50 -32.81
N ASP A 106 -10.15 -1.45 -32.77
CA ASP A 106 -10.90 -0.25 -33.20
C ASP A 106 -10.70 0.94 -32.24
N HIS A 107 -10.37 0.68 -30.98
CA HIS A 107 -10.04 1.71 -29.98
C HIS A 107 -8.52 1.91 -29.85
N PHE A 108 -7.75 0.86 -30.14
CA PHE A 108 -6.28 0.89 -30.14
C PHE A 108 -5.75 0.51 -31.53
N PRO A 109 -5.83 1.41 -32.52
CA PRO A 109 -5.49 1.10 -33.91
C PRO A 109 -4.03 0.68 -34.10
N SER A 110 -3.10 1.16 -33.27
CA SER A 110 -1.70 0.70 -33.34
C SER A 110 -1.52 -0.77 -32.94
N ALA A 111 -2.51 -1.36 -32.27
CA ALA A 111 -2.48 -2.77 -31.89
C ALA A 111 -2.88 -3.73 -33.01
N ALA A 112 -3.33 -3.22 -34.17
CA ALA A 112 -3.68 -3.99 -35.35
C ALA A 112 -2.42 -4.46 -36.12
N THR A 113 -1.63 -5.35 -35.52
CA THR A 113 -0.34 -5.83 -36.06
C THR A 113 -0.42 -7.09 -36.93
N GLY A 114 -1.63 -7.48 -37.35
CA GLY A 114 -1.87 -8.70 -38.14
C GLY A 114 -2.82 -9.67 -37.43
N ALA A 115 -2.59 -10.97 -37.59
CA ALA A 115 -3.47 -12.02 -37.04
C ALA A 115 -3.48 -12.06 -35.50
N ASP A 116 -2.36 -11.69 -34.87
CA ASP A 116 -2.26 -11.47 -33.44
C ASP A 116 -2.16 -9.96 -33.18
N SER A 117 -3.13 -9.41 -32.44
CA SER A 117 -3.02 -8.04 -31.95
C SER A 117 -1.89 -7.90 -30.94
N SER A 118 -1.26 -6.72 -30.92
CA SER A 118 -0.12 -6.45 -30.06
C SER A 118 -0.10 -5.03 -29.55
N PHE A 119 0.00 -4.83 -28.23
CA PHE A 119 0.24 -3.49 -27.68
C PHE A 119 1.67 -2.99 -27.86
N ARG A 120 2.58 -3.78 -28.46
CA ARG A 120 3.97 -3.38 -28.62
C ARG A 120 4.15 -2.02 -29.32
N PRO A 121 3.47 -1.71 -30.44
CA PRO A 121 3.57 -0.38 -31.05
C PRO A 121 3.04 0.74 -30.16
N PHE A 122 2.00 0.47 -29.35
CA PHE A 122 1.44 1.43 -28.40
C PHE A 122 2.42 1.73 -27.25
N THR A 123 3.01 0.69 -26.65
CA THR A 123 4.00 0.85 -25.59
C THR A 123 5.29 1.49 -26.11
N ASP A 124 5.75 1.12 -27.31
CA ASP A 124 6.92 1.74 -27.95
C ASP A 124 6.69 3.25 -28.19
N LYS A 125 5.46 3.68 -28.53
CA LYS A 125 5.13 5.12 -28.63
C LYS A 125 5.26 5.83 -27.28
N LEU A 126 4.69 5.26 -26.21
CA LEU A 126 4.81 5.83 -24.86
C LEU A 126 6.27 5.86 -24.38
N HIS A 127 7.04 4.82 -24.67
CA HIS A 127 8.48 4.76 -24.35
C HIS A 127 9.28 5.80 -25.13
N ALA A 128 8.99 6.00 -26.42
CA ALA A 128 9.62 7.04 -27.23
C ALA A 128 9.30 8.46 -26.73
N MET A 129 8.17 8.64 -26.04
CA MET A 129 7.81 9.88 -25.35
C MET A 129 8.50 10.04 -23.98
N GLY A 130 9.21 9.01 -23.49
CA GLY A 130 9.88 8.99 -22.19
C GLY A 130 9.03 8.45 -21.03
N PHE A 131 7.85 7.89 -21.32
CA PHE A 131 6.94 7.35 -20.31
C PHE A 131 7.15 5.85 -20.06
N LYS A 132 6.56 5.39 -18.96
CA LYS A 132 6.38 3.98 -18.61
C LYS A 132 4.92 3.59 -18.89
N ALA A 133 4.71 2.49 -19.59
CA ALA A 133 3.37 2.03 -19.97
C ALA A 133 2.81 1.10 -18.89
N GLY A 134 1.58 1.35 -18.45
CA GLY A 134 0.88 0.47 -17.50
C GLY A 134 -0.38 -0.16 -18.08
N ILE A 135 -0.68 -1.38 -17.62
CA ILE A 135 -1.87 -2.15 -18.01
C ILE A 135 -2.67 -2.59 -16.77
N TYR A 136 -3.93 -2.94 -16.99
CA TYR A 136 -4.83 -3.48 -15.99
C TYR A 136 -5.22 -4.93 -16.29
N SER A 137 -5.42 -5.73 -15.24
CA SER A 137 -6.09 -7.02 -15.29
C SER A 137 -6.77 -7.35 -13.96
N ASP A 138 -7.43 -8.50 -13.87
CA ASP A 138 -8.10 -9.01 -12.65
C ASP A 138 -7.59 -10.41 -12.36
N ILE A 139 -7.35 -10.75 -11.09
CA ILE A 139 -6.79 -12.04 -10.68
C ILE A 139 -7.74 -13.22 -10.89
N GLY A 140 -9.05 -12.96 -10.99
CA GLY A 140 -10.10 -13.95 -11.20
C GLY A 140 -10.41 -14.20 -12.67
N ARG A 141 -11.62 -14.71 -12.96
CA ARG A 141 -12.04 -15.07 -14.34
C ARG A 141 -12.41 -13.85 -15.18
N ASN A 142 -12.99 -12.84 -14.55
CA ASN A 142 -13.61 -11.68 -15.17
C ASN A 142 -13.20 -10.42 -14.42
N SER A 143 -13.17 -9.29 -15.11
CA SER A 143 -12.78 -8.02 -14.52
C SER A 143 -13.89 -7.37 -13.70
N CYS A 144 -13.54 -6.31 -12.98
CA CYS A 144 -14.50 -5.46 -12.29
C CYS A 144 -15.54 -4.86 -13.23
N GLY A 145 -15.14 -4.40 -14.43
CA GLY A 145 -16.05 -3.84 -15.43
C GLY A 145 -17.18 -4.79 -15.82
N GLN A 146 -16.91 -6.10 -15.84
CA GLN A 146 -17.91 -7.13 -16.16
C GLN A 146 -18.88 -7.42 -15.00
N ILE A 147 -18.39 -7.25 -13.76
CA ILE A 147 -19.11 -7.63 -12.54
C ILE A 147 -19.91 -6.45 -12.01
N TYR A 148 -19.29 -5.29 -11.85
CA TYR A 148 -19.86 -4.14 -11.12
C TYR A 148 -20.37 -3.02 -12.02
N THR A 149 -19.87 -2.88 -13.26
CA THR A 149 -20.32 -1.85 -14.22
C THR A 149 -20.64 -2.44 -15.61
N PRO A 150 -21.49 -3.50 -15.68
CA PRO A 150 -21.74 -4.25 -16.92
C PRO A 150 -22.40 -3.43 -18.03
N ASP A 151 -22.98 -2.29 -17.70
CA ASP A 151 -23.67 -1.34 -18.57
C ASP A 151 -22.71 -0.30 -19.16
N PHE A 152 -21.47 -0.26 -18.68
CA PHE A 152 -20.43 0.57 -19.29
C PHE A 152 -20.05 0.04 -20.67
N LYS A 153 -19.54 0.94 -21.51
CA LYS A 153 -19.05 0.59 -22.84
C LYS A 153 -17.90 -0.42 -22.78
N ASN A 154 -17.60 -1.04 -23.92
CA ASN A 154 -16.39 -1.83 -24.13
C ASN A 154 -16.27 -3.10 -23.26
N GLN A 155 -17.41 -3.68 -22.87
CA GLN A 155 -17.44 -5.01 -22.26
C GLN A 155 -16.86 -6.08 -23.21
N PRO A 156 -16.21 -7.12 -22.67
CA PRO A 156 -15.75 -8.25 -23.46
C PRO A 156 -16.86 -8.95 -24.25
N GLU A 157 -16.54 -9.43 -25.44
CA GLU A 157 -17.50 -9.97 -26.41
C GLU A 157 -17.36 -11.49 -26.63
N GLY A 158 -18.36 -12.09 -27.27
CA GLY A 158 -18.34 -13.51 -27.65
C GLY A 158 -18.99 -14.44 -26.63
N THR A 159 -18.59 -15.70 -26.61
CA THR A 159 -19.07 -16.76 -25.71
C THR A 159 -18.63 -16.54 -24.26
N VAL A 160 -19.18 -17.32 -23.31
CA VAL A 160 -18.78 -17.25 -21.89
C VAL A 160 -17.27 -17.41 -21.72
N ALA A 161 -16.65 -18.38 -22.40
CA ALA A 161 -15.21 -18.62 -22.33
C ALA A 161 -14.38 -17.49 -22.99
N GLU A 162 -14.89 -16.88 -24.05
CA GLU A 162 -14.23 -15.72 -24.69
C GLU A 162 -14.29 -14.47 -23.79
N ARG A 163 -15.32 -14.32 -22.96
CA ARG A 163 -15.45 -13.18 -22.06
C ARG A 163 -14.66 -13.31 -20.75
N GLU A 164 -14.00 -14.43 -20.49
CA GLU A 164 -13.13 -14.61 -19.31
C GLU A 164 -11.76 -13.97 -19.52
N VAL A 165 -11.71 -12.65 -19.36
CA VAL A 165 -10.51 -11.83 -19.62
C VAL A 165 -9.58 -11.66 -18.41
N GLY A 166 -9.96 -12.17 -17.24
CA GLY A 166 -9.09 -12.17 -16.06
C GLY A 166 -7.98 -13.23 -16.13
N LEU A 167 -7.04 -13.17 -15.18
CA LEU A 167 -5.81 -13.97 -15.13
C LEU A 167 -6.01 -15.41 -14.64
N TYR A 168 -7.18 -15.78 -14.11
CA TYR A 168 -7.37 -17.08 -13.48
C TYR A 168 -7.13 -18.24 -14.46
N GLY A 169 -6.06 -19.01 -14.21
CA GLY A 169 -5.61 -20.09 -15.10
C GLY A 169 -4.70 -19.65 -16.26
N HIS A 170 -4.43 -18.34 -16.40
CA HIS A 170 -3.66 -17.75 -17.49
C HIS A 170 -2.48 -16.86 -17.03
N VAL A 171 -2.20 -16.77 -15.71
CA VAL A 171 -1.15 -15.89 -15.15
C VAL A 171 0.18 -15.94 -15.92
N ASP A 172 0.75 -17.13 -16.12
CA ASP A 172 2.03 -17.27 -16.81
C ASP A 172 1.96 -16.80 -18.28
N GLN A 173 0.93 -17.23 -19.00
CA GLN A 173 0.67 -16.86 -20.39
C GLN A 173 0.49 -15.34 -20.56
N ASP A 174 -0.31 -14.73 -19.69
CA ASP A 174 -0.66 -13.32 -19.79
C ASP A 174 0.49 -12.43 -19.30
N MET A 175 1.25 -12.82 -18.27
CA MET A 175 2.45 -12.04 -17.87
C MET A 175 3.55 -12.10 -18.94
N LYS A 176 3.71 -13.23 -19.62
CA LYS A 176 4.57 -13.34 -20.80
C LYS A 176 4.12 -12.37 -21.89
N LEU A 177 2.82 -12.35 -22.18
CA LEU A 177 2.25 -11.47 -23.18
C LEU A 177 2.44 -9.99 -22.82
N TYR A 178 2.08 -9.59 -21.60
CA TYR A 178 2.07 -8.20 -21.17
C TYR A 178 3.48 -7.66 -20.97
N PHE A 179 4.33 -8.37 -20.24
CA PHE A 179 5.66 -7.88 -19.94
C PHE A 179 6.62 -8.14 -21.09
N ARG A 180 6.77 -9.37 -21.57
CA ARG A 180 7.80 -9.67 -22.56
C ARG A 180 7.40 -9.25 -23.98
N ASP A 181 6.20 -9.60 -24.42
CA ASP A 181 5.81 -9.42 -25.82
C ASP A 181 5.32 -7.98 -26.09
N TRP A 182 4.48 -7.44 -25.19
CA TRP A 182 3.92 -6.10 -25.30
C TRP A 182 4.73 -5.02 -24.58
N ASN A 183 5.75 -5.39 -23.81
CA ASN A 183 6.70 -4.45 -23.21
C ASN A 183 6.07 -3.44 -22.22
N PHE A 184 5.08 -3.85 -21.43
CA PHE A 184 4.58 -3.02 -20.32
C PHE A 184 5.60 -2.94 -19.16
N ASP A 185 5.53 -1.85 -18.39
CA ASP A 185 6.36 -1.55 -17.22
C ASP A 185 5.55 -1.55 -15.91
N PHE A 186 4.22 -1.50 -15.99
CA PHE A 186 3.36 -1.43 -14.82
C PHE A 186 2.15 -2.35 -15.01
N ILE A 187 1.71 -3.02 -13.95
CA ILE A 187 0.42 -3.69 -13.94
C ILE A 187 -0.35 -3.43 -12.65
N LYS A 188 -1.63 -3.05 -12.79
CA LYS A 188 -2.64 -3.12 -11.72
C LYS A 188 -3.39 -4.44 -11.86
N VAL A 189 -3.43 -5.25 -10.81
CA VAL A 189 -4.21 -6.49 -10.78
C VAL A 189 -5.29 -6.40 -9.72
N ASP A 190 -6.54 -6.53 -10.16
CA ASP A 190 -7.74 -6.44 -9.35
C ASP A 190 -8.19 -7.77 -8.74
N ALA A 191 -9.23 -7.73 -7.89
CA ALA A 191 -9.77 -8.90 -7.19
C ALA A 191 -11.27 -9.16 -7.40
N CYS A 192 -11.94 -8.48 -8.36
CA CYS A 192 -13.38 -8.65 -8.57
C CYS A 192 -13.75 -10.07 -8.99
N GLY A 193 -12.96 -10.70 -9.86
CA GLY A 193 -13.24 -12.05 -10.34
C GLY A 193 -13.16 -13.14 -9.26
N ILE A 194 -12.45 -12.89 -8.16
CA ILE A 194 -12.39 -13.78 -6.97
C ILE A 194 -13.31 -13.32 -5.82
N ARG A 195 -14.20 -12.36 -6.09
CA ARG A 195 -15.21 -11.82 -5.15
C ARG A 195 -16.63 -12.03 -5.69
N GLY A 196 -16.88 -11.62 -6.93
CA GLY A 196 -18.22 -11.36 -7.45
C GLY A 196 -18.89 -12.49 -8.23
N LEU A 197 -18.29 -13.69 -8.27
CA LEU A 197 -18.78 -14.82 -9.09
C LEU A 197 -19.14 -16.11 -8.33
N PRO A 198 -19.77 -16.06 -7.14
CA PRO A 198 -20.23 -17.29 -6.48
C PRO A 198 -21.30 -18.00 -7.33
N ALA A 199 -21.47 -19.31 -7.10
CA ALA A 199 -22.37 -20.15 -7.89
C ALA A 199 -23.84 -19.71 -7.86
N ASP A 200 -24.25 -18.99 -6.81
CA ASP A 200 -25.60 -18.49 -6.62
C ASP A 200 -25.83 -17.05 -7.12
N ALA A 201 -24.77 -16.35 -7.56
CA ALA A 201 -24.92 -15.02 -8.15
C ALA A 201 -25.89 -15.05 -9.34
N PRO A 202 -26.84 -14.10 -9.47
CA PRO A 202 -27.84 -14.11 -10.54
C PRO A 202 -27.25 -14.26 -11.95
N ARG A 203 -26.10 -13.62 -12.21
CA ARG A 203 -25.40 -13.70 -13.51
C ARG A 203 -24.68 -15.02 -13.76
N VAL A 204 -24.31 -15.74 -12.70
CA VAL A 204 -23.77 -17.09 -12.82
C VAL A 204 -24.90 -18.08 -13.07
N ARG A 205 -26.02 -17.95 -12.34
CA ARG A 205 -27.23 -18.77 -12.54
C ARG A 205 -27.86 -18.60 -13.92
N SER A 206 -27.79 -17.39 -14.49
CA SER A 206 -28.28 -17.14 -15.86
C SER A 206 -27.37 -17.72 -16.95
N GLY A 207 -26.18 -18.24 -16.60
CA GLY A 207 -25.19 -18.73 -17.54
C GLY A 207 -24.37 -17.63 -18.23
N LEU A 208 -24.46 -16.38 -17.76
CA LEU A 208 -23.69 -15.27 -18.32
C LEU A 208 -22.19 -15.39 -17.99
N TYR A 209 -21.87 -15.88 -16.79
CA TYR A 209 -20.52 -16.12 -16.28
C TYR A 209 -20.38 -17.52 -15.69
N ARG A 210 -19.16 -18.05 -15.63
CA ARG A 210 -18.86 -19.26 -14.84
C ARG A 210 -18.58 -18.90 -13.40
N ALA A 211 -18.99 -19.79 -12.51
CA ALA A 211 -18.69 -19.66 -11.09
C ALA A 211 -17.17 -19.70 -10.82
N LEU A 212 -16.74 -18.89 -9.86
CA LEU A 212 -15.50 -19.06 -9.14
C LEU A 212 -15.81 -18.88 -7.64
N PRO A 213 -15.53 -19.88 -6.77
CA PRO A 213 -15.72 -19.71 -5.34
C PRO A 213 -14.98 -18.44 -4.85
N PRO A 214 -15.67 -17.51 -4.17
CA PRO A 214 -15.03 -16.31 -3.69
C PRO A 214 -13.90 -16.64 -2.72
N LEU A 215 -12.75 -16.00 -2.92
CA LEU A 215 -11.64 -16.00 -1.97
C LEU A 215 -11.60 -14.72 -1.15
N VAL A 216 -12.18 -13.65 -1.69
CA VAL A 216 -12.41 -12.39 -0.98
C VAL A 216 -13.88 -12.31 -0.63
N ASP A 217 -14.16 -12.38 0.66
CA ASP A 217 -15.48 -12.09 1.23
C ASP A 217 -15.45 -10.70 1.86
N MET A 218 -16.07 -9.77 1.16
CA MET A 218 -16.18 -8.37 1.58
C MET A 218 -17.27 -8.15 2.64
N GLN A 219 -18.16 -9.11 2.85
CA GLN A 219 -19.17 -9.05 3.90
C GLN A 219 -18.66 -9.66 5.21
N SER A 220 -17.66 -10.53 5.14
CA SER A 220 -17.05 -11.18 6.31
C SER A 220 -15.54 -11.31 6.14
N LEU A 221 -14.77 -10.58 6.94
CA LEU A 221 -13.31 -10.71 6.98
C LEU A 221 -12.86 -12.15 7.26
N GLY A 222 -13.55 -12.83 8.18
CA GLY A 222 -13.26 -14.22 8.52
C GLY A 222 -13.65 -15.23 7.43
N GLY A 223 -14.48 -14.83 6.46
CA GLY A 223 -14.85 -15.64 5.30
C GLY A 223 -13.81 -15.63 4.17
N SER A 224 -12.87 -14.68 4.18
CA SER A 224 -11.84 -14.56 3.15
C SER A 224 -10.74 -15.63 3.29
N ASP A 225 -10.39 -16.30 2.20
CA ASP A 225 -9.21 -17.19 2.14
C ASP A 225 -7.94 -16.36 1.89
N VAL A 226 -7.43 -15.74 2.96
CA VAL A 226 -6.20 -14.92 2.95
C VAL A 226 -5.03 -15.64 2.26
N ALA A 227 -4.85 -16.93 2.56
CA ALA A 227 -3.76 -17.71 2.00
C ALA A 227 -3.97 -17.97 0.50
N GLY A 228 -5.20 -18.25 0.06
CA GLY A 228 -5.56 -18.39 -1.35
C GLY A 228 -5.36 -17.11 -2.15
N VAL A 229 -5.82 -15.98 -1.62
CA VAL A 229 -5.61 -14.65 -2.23
C VAL A 229 -4.12 -14.38 -2.39
N ARG A 230 -3.33 -14.51 -1.32
CA ARG A 230 -1.87 -14.32 -1.35
C ARG A 230 -1.21 -15.19 -2.42
N ARG A 231 -1.54 -16.49 -2.48
CA ARG A 231 -0.97 -17.43 -3.47
C ARG A 231 -1.21 -16.97 -4.91
N LEU A 232 -2.39 -16.45 -5.23
CA LEU A 232 -2.70 -15.98 -6.59
C LEU A 232 -1.83 -14.77 -6.96
N TYR A 233 -1.70 -13.79 -6.07
CA TYR A 233 -0.85 -12.61 -6.31
C TYR A 233 0.65 -12.97 -6.35
N GLU A 234 1.10 -13.94 -5.55
CA GLU A 234 2.47 -14.47 -5.61
C GLU A 234 2.80 -15.14 -6.96
N GLN A 235 1.82 -15.83 -7.57
CA GLN A 235 1.96 -16.39 -8.92
C GLN A 235 2.19 -15.28 -9.95
N VAL A 236 1.41 -14.19 -9.87
CA VAL A 236 1.59 -13.03 -10.75
C VAL A 236 2.97 -12.43 -10.54
N GLY A 237 3.37 -12.12 -9.30
CA GLY A 237 4.69 -11.54 -9.02
C GLY A 237 5.85 -12.43 -9.52
N THR A 238 5.72 -13.75 -9.42
CA THR A 238 6.71 -14.70 -9.94
C THR A 238 6.77 -14.70 -11.47
N ALA A 239 5.62 -14.69 -12.14
CA ALA A 239 5.55 -14.64 -13.58
C ALA A 239 6.09 -13.30 -14.13
N ILE A 240 5.76 -12.16 -13.50
CA ILE A 240 6.33 -10.86 -13.86
C ILE A 240 7.86 -10.90 -13.76
N ARG A 241 8.44 -11.37 -12.65
CA ARG A 241 9.91 -11.49 -12.51
C ARG A 241 10.53 -12.32 -13.65
N THR A 242 9.85 -13.38 -14.05
CA THR A 242 10.30 -14.27 -15.13
C THR A 242 10.33 -13.56 -16.49
N TYR A 243 9.31 -12.76 -16.79
CA TYR A 243 9.11 -12.16 -18.13
C TYR A 243 9.54 -10.69 -18.26
N ALA A 244 9.61 -9.97 -17.14
CA ALA A 244 10.23 -8.66 -17.07
C ALA A 244 11.76 -8.76 -17.12
N GLY A 245 12.33 -9.82 -16.54
CA GLY A 245 13.77 -9.97 -16.36
C GLY A 245 14.30 -8.86 -15.47
N ASP A 246 15.42 -8.26 -15.87
CA ASP A 246 16.06 -7.15 -15.15
C ASP A 246 15.42 -5.77 -15.45
N ARG A 247 14.34 -5.72 -16.25
CA ARG A 247 13.66 -4.45 -16.56
C ARG A 247 12.94 -3.93 -15.32
N ASP A 248 12.98 -2.61 -15.15
CA ASP A 248 12.18 -1.91 -14.15
C ASP A 248 10.68 -2.14 -14.41
N TYR A 249 9.97 -2.59 -13.38
CA TYR A 249 8.52 -2.69 -13.40
C TYR A 249 7.88 -2.33 -12.06
N VAL A 250 6.57 -2.09 -12.07
CA VAL A 250 5.74 -1.90 -10.88
C VAL A 250 4.55 -2.86 -10.90
N PHE A 251 4.35 -3.58 -9.80
CA PHE A 251 3.19 -4.43 -9.58
C PHE A 251 2.27 -3.84 -8.50
N SER A 252 1.09 -3.34 -8.89
CA SER A 252 0.09 -2.79 -7.98
C SER A 252 -1.02 -3.82 -7.69
N LEU A 253 -1.24 -4.10 -6.40
CA LEU A 253 -2.24 -5.03 -5.90
C LEU A 253 -3.53 -4.27 -5.59
N CYS A 254 -4.61 -4.60 -6.28
CA CYS A 254 -5.92 -3.97 -6.13
C CYS A 254 -6.92 -4.97 -5.54
N LEU A 255 -6.89 -5.10 -4.21
CA LEU A 255 -7.85 -5.91 -3.46
C LEU A 255 -8.41 -5.15 -2.25
N TRP A 256 -8.37 -3.83 -2.30
CA TRP A 256 -9.15 -2.94 -1.44
C TRP A 256 -8.90 -3.07 0.07
N GLY A 257 -7.70 -3.47 0.49
CA GLY A 257 -7.40 -3.78 1.88
C GLY A 257 -7.93 -5.14 2.36
N ALA A 258 -8.63 -5.89 1.51
CA ALA A 258 -9.17 -7.20 1.81
C ALA A 258 -8.09 -8.29 1.84
N GLY A 259 -8.46 -9.46 2.36
CA GLY A 259 -7.54 -10.60 2.49
C GLY A 259 -6.31 -10.29 3.35
N ASP A 260 -6.42 -9.33 4.28
CA ASP A 260 -5.31 -8.85 5.14
C ASP A 260 -4.04 -8.49 4.33
N VAL A 261 -4.23 -7.87 3.15
CA VAL A 261 -3.12 -7.47 2.26
C VAL A 261 -2.08 -6.60 2.96
N ARG A 262 -2.47 -5.86 4.01
CA ARG A 262 -1.53 -5.11 4.85
C ARG A 262 -0.37 -5.97 5.35
N ALA A 263 -0.62 -7.21 5.76
CA ALA A 263 0.40 -8.08 6.36
C ALA A 263 1.40 -8.65 5.32
N TRP A 264 0.94 -8.93 4.10
CA TRP A 264 1.71 -9.69 3.10
C TRP A 264 1.92 -8.99 1.74
N GLY A 265 1.14 -7.96 1.41
CA GLY A 265 1.20 -7.28 0.11
C GLY A 265 2.58 -6.71 -0.18
N LYS A 266 3.24 -6.19 0.86
CA LYS A 266 4.62 -5.72 0.82
C LYS A 266 5.65 -6.77 0.44
N ASP A 267 5.35 -8.07 0.56
CA ASP A 267 6.25 -9.16 0.18
C ASP A 267 6.10 -9.52 -1.32
N VAL A 268 5.03 -9.04 -1.97
CA VAL A 268 4.59 -9.52 -3.28
C VAL A 268 4.68 -8.43 -4.35
N GLY A 269 4.18 -7.23 -4.06
CA GLY A 269 4.13 -6.13 -5.03
C GLY A 269 4.79 -4.85 -4.55
N ASN A 270 4.62 -3.82 -5.36
CA ASN A 270 5.21 -2.50 -5.15
C ASN A 270 4.21 -1.47 -4.61
N SER A 271 2.92 -1.77 -4.68
CA SER A 271 1.89 -1.05 -3.96
C SER A 271 0.70 -1.96 -3.68
N SER A 272 -0.04 -1.68 -2.62
CA SER A 272 -1.28 -2.39 -2.31
C SER A 272 -2.37 -1.44 -1.89
N ARG A 273 -3.51 -1.51 -2.59
CA ARG A 273 -4.73 -0.76 -2.27
C ARG A 273 -5.17 -1.09 -0.85
N THR A 274 -5.43 -0.07 -0.04
CA THR A 274 -5.83 -0.22 1.37
C THR A 274 -7.32 -0.05 1.61
N SER A 275 -8.05 0.40 0.59
CA SER A 275 -9.47 0.73 0.63
C SER A 275 -10.18 0.38 -0.68
N ASP A 276 -11.51 0.30 -0.63
CA ASP A 276 -12.37 0.31 -1.82
C ASP A 276 -12.07 1.55 -2.69
N ASP A 277 -12.73 1.66 -3.84
CA ASP A 277 -12.46 2.77 -4.77
C ASP A 277 -12.81 4.13 -4.16
N ILE A 278 -11.90 5.09 -4.31
CA ILE A 278 -12.17 6.49 -3.99
C ILE A 278 -13.27 7.02 -4.92
N GLN A 279 -13.97 8.06 -4.47
CA GLN A 279 -14.98 8.80 -5.24
C GLN A 279 -14.70 10.29 -5.07
N PRO A 280 -15.19 11.17 -5.97
CA PRO A 280 -14.96 12.61 -5.88
C PRO A 280 -15.86 13.27 -4.82
N VAL A 281 -15.88 12.69 -3.61
CA VAL A 281 -16.69 13.10 -2.46
C VAL A 281 -15.79 13.14 -1.22
N TRP A 282 -15.87 14.21 -0.44
CA TRP A 282 -15.00 14.45 0.73
C TRP A 282 -15.02 13.31 1.75
N SER A 283 -16.21 12.83 2.13
CA SER A 283 -16.37 11.74 3.10
C SER A 283 -15.69 10.45 2.64
N ARG A 284 -15.70 10.17 1.33
CA ARG A 284 -15.02 9.01 0.76
C ARG A 284 -13.50 9.17 0.83
N MET A 285 -12.98 10.36 0.50
CA MET A 285 -11.56 10.66 0.64
C MET A 285 -11.09 10.49 2.10
N LEU A 286 -11.87 10.90 3.10
CA LEU A 286 -11.57 10.66 4.51
C LEU A 286 -11.48 9.16 4.83
N THR A 287 -12.43 8.34 4.36
CA THR A 287 -12.37 6.87 4.52
C THR A 287 -11.08 6.31 3.94
N ASN A 288 -10.74 6.68 2.70
CA ASN A 288 -9.52 6.22 2.03
C ASN A 288 -8.26 6.64 2.81
N LEU A 289 -8.19 7.89 3.25
CA LEU A 289 -7.08 8.39 4.08
C LEU A 289 -6.92 7.58 5.37
N ASP A 290 -8.00 7.37 6.12
CA ASP A 290 -7.95 6.67 7.41
C ASP A 290 -7.51 5.21 7.27
N THR A 291 -7.76 4.58 6.12
CA THR A 291 -7.25 3.21 5.86
C THR A 291 -5.72 3.12 5.80
N VAL A 292 -5.02 4.24 5.61
CA VAL A 292 -3.54 4.28 5.52
C VAL A 292 -2.87 4.98 6.70
N THR A 293 -3.55 5.85 7.44
CA THR A 293 -2.94 6.71 8.49
C THR A 293 -2.26 5.91 9.60
N HIS A 294 -2.81 4.74 9.97
CA HIS A 294 -2.27 3.84 10.99
C HIS A 294 -1.33 2.76 10.43
N ARG A 295 -0.94 2.86 9.15
CA ARG A 295 -0.09 1.85 8.48
C ARG A 295 1.30 2.33 8.06
N PRO A 296 1.94 3.32 8.71
CA PRO A 296 3.18 3.89 8.19
C PRO A 296 4.36 2.91 8.17
N LEU A 297 4.31 1.84 8.97
CA LEU A 297 5.33 0.78 8.99
C LEU A 297 5.16 -0.27 7.88
N TYR A 298 4.02 -0.26 7.18
CA TYR A 298 3.73 -1.19 6.07
C TYR A 298 4.04 -0.57 4.69
N ALA A 299 4.62 0.64 4.68
CA ALA A 299 5.12 1.31 3.50
C ALA A 299 6.61 1.62 3.65
N HIS A 300 7.39 1.32 2.63
CA HIS A 300 8.83 1.51 2.60
C HIS A 300 9.33 1.50 1.14
N PRO A 301 10.55 1.98 0.85
CA PRO A 301 11.11 1.90 -0.50
C PRO A 301 10.96 0.50 -1.11
N GLY A 302 10.25 0.43 -2.24
CA GLY A 302 9.89 -0.81 -2.92
C GLY A 302 8.45 -1.30 -2.73
N SER A 303 7.70 -0.81 -1.73
CA SER A 303 6.30 -1.16 -1.46
C SER A 303 5.53 -0.04 -0.75
N TRP A 304 4.38 0.38 -1.30
CA TRP A 304 3.62 1.54 -0.80
C TRP A 304 2.17 1.21 -0.47
N ASN A 305 1.64 1.82 0.60
CA ASN A 305 0.21 1.83 0.86
C ASN A 305 -0.48 2.70 -0.19
N ASP A 306 -1.53 2.19 -0.83
CA ASP A 306 -2.26 2.89 -1.89
C ASP A 306 -3.70 3.22 -1.44
N PRO A 307 -3.97 4.47 -1.00
CA PRO A 307 -5.32 4.94 -0.70
C PRO A 307 -6.14 5.29 -1.95
N ASP A 308 -5.71 4.84 -3.13
CA ASP A 308 -6.31 5.04 -4.46
C ASP A 308 -5.95 6.37 -5.15
N MET A 309 -6.37 6.51 -6.42
CA MET A 309 -6.04 7.60 -7.33
C MET A 309 -6.51 8.99 -6.87
N LEU A 310 -5.93 10.04 -7.45
CA LEU A 310 -6.30 11.44 -7.21
C LEU A 310 -7.54 11.85 -8.00
N TYR A 311 -8.53 12.48 -7.33
CA TYR A 311 -9.72 13.09 -7.95
C TYR A 311 -9.65 14.61 -8.11
N VAL A 312 -8.48 15.22 -7.86
CA VAL A 312 -8.25 16.66 -8.08
C VAL A 312 -8.75 17.07 -9.47
N GLY A 313 -9.66 18.05 -9.50
CA GLY A 313 -10.36 18.53 -10.70
C GLY A 313 -11.79 18.00 -10.87
N THR A 314 -12.32 17.16 -9.98
CA THR A 314 -13.66 16.54 -10.11
C THR A 314 -14.43 16.52 -8.78
N GLY A 315 -15.74 16.78 -8.84
CA GLY A 315 -16.66 16.77 -7.68
C GLY A 315 -16.20 17.70 -6.56
N ASP A 316 -16.12 17.19 -5.33
CA ASP A 316 -15.69 17.93 -4.14
C ASP A 316 -14.22 18.37 -4.20
N PHE A 317 -13.50 18.09 -5.29
CA PHE A 317 -12.10 18.49 -5.51
C PHE A 317 -11.92 19.30 -6.81
N ASP A 318 -13.00 19.87 -7.35
CA ASP A 318 -12.97 20.68 -8.57
C ASP A 318 -12.44 22.12 -8.33
N ASN A 319 -12.54 22.98 -9.35
CA ASN A 319 -12.05 24.35 -9.28
C ASN A 319 -12.85 25.24 -8.31
N ALA A 320 -14.10 24.90 -8.00
CA ALA A 320 -14.89 25.59 -6.98
C ALA A 320 -14.49 25.16 -5.56
N HIS A 321 -13.88 23.98 -5.41
CA HIS A 321 -13.48 23.37 -4.14
C HIS A 321 -11.95 23.22 -4.03
N THR A 322 -11.23 24.31 -4.29
CA THR A 322 -9.76 24.30 -4.33
C THR A 322 -9.13 23.98 -2.97
N VAL A 323 -9.78 24.30 -1.85
CA VAL A 323 -9.26 23.98 -0.51
C VAL A 323 -9.22 22.47 -0.30
N GLU A 324 -10.31 21.78 -0.61
CA GLU A 324 -10.44 20.33 -0.58
C GLU A 324 -9.44 19.67 -1.55
N ALA A 325 -9.33 20.18 -2.78
CA ALA A 325 -8.39 19.68 -3.78
C ALA A 325 -6.93 19.77 -3.30
N ARG A 326 -6.54 20.89 -2.68
CA ARG A 326 -5.22 21.07 -2.07
C ARG A 326 -5.00 20.12 -0.90
N SER A 327 -5.99 19.95 -0.04
CA SER A 327 -5.92 19.01 1.09
C SER A 327 -5.74 17.57 0.64
N HIS A 328 -6.53 17.11 -0.34
CA HIS A 328 -6.41 15.77 -0.90
C HIS A 328 -5.01 15.50 -1.46
N PHE A 329 -4.47 16.40 -2.29
CA PHE A 329 -3.11 16.22 -2.83
C PHE A 329 -2.02 16.25 -1.76
N ALA A 330 -2.11 17.20 -0.81
CA ALA A 330 -1.17 17.33 0.29
C ALA A 330 -1.13 16.09 1.19
N LEU A 331 -2.30 15.53 1.54
CA LEU A 331 -2.41 14.36 2.40
C LEU A 331 -1.85 13.12 1.72
N TRP A 332 -2.15 12.92 0.42
CA TRP A 332 -1.57 11.82 -0.38
C TRP A 332 -0.04 11.92 -0.44
N ALA A 333 0.49 13.13 -0.60
CA ALA A 333 1.93 13.36 -0.57
C ALA A 333 2.55 13.01 0.80
N MET A 334 1.91 13.41 1.90
CA MET A 334 2.38 13.13 3.26
C MET A 334 2.40 11.63 3.57
N VAL A 335 1.36 10.90 3.18
CA VAL A 335 1.23 9.46 3.46
C VAL A 335 1.97 8.55 2.46
N ASN A 336 2.80 9.10 1.57
CA ASN A 336 3.52 8.32 0.55
C ASN A 336 2.60 7.49 -0.36
N ALA A 337 1.39 7.99 -0.63
CA ALA A 337 0.53 7.38 -1.62
C ALA A 337 1.19 7.43 -3.01
N PRO A 338 0.99 6.42 -3.88
CA PRO A 338 1.19 6.60 -5.31
C PRO A 338 0.37 7.80 -5.81
N LEU A 339 0.99 8.70 -6.59
CA LEU A 339 0.34 9.90 -7.11
C LEU A 339 -0.10 9.67 -8.55
N PHE A 340 -1.21 8.93 -8.72
CA PHE A 340 -1.84 8.74 -10.02
C PHE A 340 -2.96 9.75 -10.23
N ILE A 341 -2.80 10.62 -11.22
CA ILE A 341 -3.83 11.57 -11.64
C ILE A 341 -4.97 10.78 -12.31
N GLY A 342 -6.19 10.93 -11.78
CA GLY A 342 -7.41 10.36 -12.37
C GLY A 342 -8.21 11.33 -13.24
N TYR A 343 -7.69 12.54 -13.49
CA TYR A 343 -8.37 13.59 -14.24
C TYR A 343 -8.16 13.46 -15.77
N ASP A 344 -9.13 13.93 -16.57
CA ASP A 344 -8.95 14.07 -18.02
C ASP A 344 -7.98 15.23 -18.32
N LEU A 345 -6.69 14.91 -18.45
CA LEU A 345 -5.61 15.90 -18.63
C LEU A 345 -5.77 16.77 -19.88
N ARG A 346 -6.61 16.37 -20.84
CA ARG A 346 -6.95 17.20 -22.01
C ARG A 346 -7.77 18.45 -21.62
N LYS A 347 -8.33 18.46 -20.41
CA LYS A 347 -9.14 19.54 -19.83
C LYS A 347 -8.41 20.28 -18.70
N LEU A 348 -7.12 20.05 -18.53
CA LEU A 348 -6.34 20.59 -17.41
C LEU A 348 -6.43 22.12 -17.37
N THR A 349 -6.80 22.67 -16.22
CA THR A 349 -6.81 24.12 -15.97
C THR A 349 -5.55 24.57 -15.23
N PRO A 350 -5.20 25.86 -15.27
CA PRO A 350 -4.06 26.40 -14.51
C PRO A 350 -4.13 26.09 -13.00
N GLU A 351 -5.33 26.06 -12.42
CA GLU A 351 -5.56 25.75 -11.01
C GLU A 351 -5.18 24.30 -10.67
N GLN A 352 -5.59 23.34 -11.51
CA GLN A 352 -5.24 21.94 -11.34
C GLN A 352 -3.75 21.71 -11.59
N LEU A 353 -3.18 22.37 -12.61
CA LEU A 353 -1.75 22.33 -12.88
C LEU A 353 -0.95 22.90 -11.69
N ALA A 354 -1.42 23.95 -11.02
CA ALA A 354 -0.77 24.50 -9.84
C ALA A 354 -0.76 23.53 -8.64
N ILE A 355 -1.74 22.62 -8.54
CA ILE A 355 -1.79 21.57 -7.53
C ILE A 355 -0.83 20.43 -7.91
N PHE A 356 -1.02 19.81 -9.08
CA PHE A 356 -0.18 18.69 -9.52
C PHE A 356 1.29 19.07 -9.70
N GLY A 357 1.54 20.30 -10.13
CA GLY A 357 2.87 20.88 -10.36
C GLY A 357 3.54 21.46 -9.11
N ASN A 358 2.96 21.32 -7.92
CA ASN A 358 3.62 21.81 -6.70
C ASN A 358 4.82 20.94 -6.32
N ALA A 359 6.00 21.36 -6.79
CA ALA A 359 7.25 20.61 -6.62
C ALA A 359 7.66 20.36 -5.17
N ASP A 360 7.29 21.24 -4.22
CA ASP A 360 7.62 21.02 -2.81
C ASP A 360 6.81 19.87 -2.20
N LEU A 361 5.53 19.72 -2.59
CA LEU A 361 4.70 18.61 -2.13
C LEU A 361 5.09 17.30 -2.81
N VAL A 362 5.41 17.34 -4.11
CA VAL A 362 5.97 16.17 -4.79
C VAL A 362 7.29 15.74 -4.13
N ALA A 363 8.17 16.68 -3.77
CA ALA A 363 9.41 16.37 -3.07
C ALA A 363 9.18 15.74 -1.68
N LEU A 364 8.08 16.07 -0.98
CA LEU A 364 7.70 15.35 0.24
C LEU A 364 7.35 13.89 -0.06
N ASN A 365 6.52 13.64 -1.07
CA ASN A 365 6.13 12.29 -1.48
C ASN A 365 7.33 11.47 -1.97
N GLN A 366 8.23 12.11 -2.71
CA GLN A 366 9.39 11.49 -3.35
C GLN A 366 10.67 11.53 -2.49
N ASP A 367 10.58 11.86 -1.20
CA ASP A 367 11.74 11.90 -0.32
C ASP A 367 12.41 10.51 -0.20
N PRO A 368 13.74 10.40 -0.40
CA PRO A 368 14.42 9.11 -0.49
C PRO A 368 14.54 8.37 0.85
N ALA A 369 14.17 8.97 1.98
CA ALA A 369 14.03 8.21 3.22
C ALA A 369 12.84 7.25 3.15
N GLY A 370 11.84 7.52 2.30
CA GLY A 370 10.67 6.69 2.11
C GLY A 370 9.76 6.59 3.33
N ASN A 371 9.90 7.51 4.30
CA ASN A 371 9.11 7.49 5.52
C ASN A 371 7.70 7.97 5.24
N GLN A 372 6.68 7.12 5.40
CA GLN A 372 5.30 7.58 5.49
C GLN A 372 5.13 8.47 6.74
N ALA A 373 4.30 9.53 6.65
CA ALA A 373 4.01 10.37 7.80
C ALA A 373 3.33 9.59 8.94
N VAL A 374 3.62 9.97 10.18
CA VAL A 374 3.03 9.43 11.40
C VAL A 374 2.07 10.46 11.99
N LEU A 375 0.94 10.01 12.53
CA LEU A 375 0.02 10.85 13.31
C LEU A 375 0.68 11.27 14.62
N ALA A 376 1.03 12.55 14.73
CA ALA A 376 1.48 13.17 15.97
C ALA A 376 0.32 13.63 16.86
N TYR A 377 -0.84 13.90 16.25
CA TYR A 377 -2.10 14.18 16.92
C TYR A 377 -3.24 13.65 16.07
N ASP A 378 -4.27 13.11 16.71
CA ASP A 378 -5.39 12.46 16.05
C ASP A 378 -6.69 12.70 16.82
N SER A 379 -7.68 13.24 16.12
CA SER A 379 -9.06 13.41 16.57
C SER A 379 -10.00 13.46 15.37
N ASP A 380 -11.30 13.35 15.61
CA ASP A 380 -12.31 13.41 14.55
C ASP A 380 -12.34 14.78 13.82
N GLU A 381 -11.85 15.84 14.46
CA GLU A 381 -11.85 17.20 13.94
C GLU A 381 -10.51 17.60 13.30
N VAL A 382 -9.39 17.30 13.96
CA VAL A 382 -8.06 17.76 13.56
C VAL A 382 -7.05 16.62 13.65
N GLN A 383 -6.24 16.49 12.61
CA GLN A 383 -5.09 15.60 12.58
C GLN A 383 -3.79 16.37 12.36
N ILE A 384 -2.70 15.92 12.98
CA ILE A 384 -1.36 16.43 12.72
C ILE A 384 -0.47 15.28 12.27
N PHE A 385 0.06 15.38 11.07
CA PHE A 385 0.99 14.43 10.48
C PHE A 385 2.42 14.99 10.56
N ALA A 386 3.36 14.15 10.98
CA ALA A 386 4.78 14.46 11.00
C ALA A 386 5.57 13.40 10.22
N LYS A 387 6.44 13.85 9.32
CA LYS A 387 7.22 13.00 8.42
C LYS A 387 8.68 13.42 8.46
N THR A 388 9.58 12.56 8.92
CA THR A 388 11.02 12.88 8.90
C THR A 388 11.59 12.61 7.50
N LEU A 389 12.29 13.58 6.94
CA LEU A 389 12.88 13.55 5.60
C LEU A 389 14.35 13.08 5.64
N ALA A 390 14.91 12.72 4.49
CA ALA A 390 16.28 12.19 4.38
C ALA A 390 17.36 13.18 4.85
N ASP A 391 17.16 14.46 4.60
CA ASP A 391 18.04 15.54 5.07
C ASP A 391 17.90 15.82 6.57
N GLY A 392 16.91 15.20 7.20
CA GLY A 392 16.63 15.32 8.61
C GLY A 392 15.65 16.42 9.02
N SER A 393 15.19 17.23 8.07
CA SER A 393 14.03 18.12 8.23
C SER A 393 12.73 17.30 8.27
N LYS A 394 11.58 17.97 8.43
CA LYS A 394 10.28 17.31 8.59
C LYS A 394 9.24 17.89 7.64
N GLY A 395 8.44 17.03 6.99
CA GLY A 395 7.13 17.42 6.48
C GLY A 395 6.13 17.45 7.63
N VAL A 396 5.28 18.47 7.68
CA VAL A 396 4.24 18.63 8.71
C VAL A 396 2.95 19.01 8.02
N ALA A 397 1.85 18.31 8.29
CA ALA A 397 0.52 18.70 7.85
C ALA A 397 -0.42 18.82 9.05
N ILE A 398 -1.10 19.94 9.17
CA ILE A 398 -2.19 20.15 10.13
C ILE A 398 -3.48 20.21 9.33
N PHE A 399 -4.33 19.22 9.55
CA PHE A 399 -5.51 18.93 8.73
C PHE A 399 -6.79 19.15 9.53
N ASN A 400 -7.67 20.01 9.03
CA ASN A 400 -9.04 20.13 9.50
C ASN A 400 -9.95 19.18 8.71
N ARG A 401 -10.51 18.18 9.38
CA ARG A 401 -11.41 17.18 8.78
C ARG A 401 -12.82 17.70 8.59
N SER A 402 -13.18 18.74 9.34
CA SER A 402 -14.55 19.21 9.50
C SER A 402 -14.95 20.30 8.50
N ALA A 403 -16.26 20.44 8.29
CA ALA A 403 -16.86 21.50 7.50
C ALA A 403 -16.93 22.86 8.22
N LEU A 404 -16.32 22.98 9.40
CA LEU A 404 -16.28 24.21 10.20
C LEU A 404 -14.84 24.66 10.41
N PRO A 405 -14.57 25.96 10.67
CA PRO A 405 -13.24 26.39 11.07
C PRO A 405 -12.78 25.67 12.35
N ALA A 406 -11.55 25.17 12.35
CA ALA A 406 -10.98 24.45 13.50
C ALA A 406 -9.76 25.19 14.06
N LYS A 407 -9.56 25.10 15.37
CA LYS A 407 -8.34 25.58 16.04
C LYS A 407 -7.39 24.41 16.25
N ALA A 408 -6.12 24.63 15.93
CA ALA A 408 -5.07 23.63 16.12
C ALA A 408 -3.86 24.25 16.80
N VAL A 409 -3.14 23.44 17.59
CA VAL A 409 -1.86 23.84 18.19
C VAL A 409 -0.79 22.86 17.75
N LEU A 410 0.17 23.34 16.97
CA LEU A 410 1.35 22.58 16.60
C LEU A 410 2.42 22.78 17.69
N THR A 411 2.80 21.72 18.39
CA THR A 411 3.89 21.77 19.38
C THR A 411 5.21 21.29 18.79
N ALA A 412 6.35 21.73 19.34
CA ALA A 412 7.66 21.19 18.99
C ALA A 412 7.77 19.69 19.31
N ALA A 413 7.05 19.23 20.34
CA ALA A 413 7.00 17.82 20.74
C ALA A 413 6.31 16.93 19.69
N HIS A 414 5.24 17.40 19.03
CA HIS A 414 4.65 16.70 17.88
C HIS A 414 5.68 16.41 16.78
N LEU A 415 6.72 17.25 16.69
CA LEU A 415 7.79 17.12 15.72
C LEU A 415 9.03 16.41 16.28
N LYS A 416 9.03 15.97 17.54
CA LYS A 416 10.21 15.41 18.24
C LYS A 416 11.39 16.39 18.25
N LEU A 417 11.09 17.68 18.33
CA LEU A 417 12.03 18.79 18.45
C LEU A 417 12.01 19.36 19.87
N LEU A 418 13.07 20.03 20.27
CA LEU A 418 13.15 20.67 21.59
C LEU A 418 12.23 21.89 21.66
N PRO A 419 11.36 22.00 22.69
CA PRO A 419 10.45 23.14 22.84
C PRO A 419 11.19 24.45 23.17
N THR A 420 12.42 24.35 23.68
CA THR A 420 13.27 25.50 24.04
C THR A 420 14.07 26.08 22.87
N ALA A 421 14.01 25.45 21.69
CA ALA A 421 14.73 25.87 20.49
C ALA A 421 13.78 26.39 19.40
N ASP A 422 14.30 27.19 18.46
CA ASP A 422 13.54 27.63 17.28
C ASP A 422 13.17 26.41 16.41
N VAL A 423 11.89 26.32 16.04
CA VAL A 423 11.41 25.51 14.92
C VAL A 423 11.12 26.46 13.76
N ARG A 424 11.84 26.30 12.65
CA ARG A 424 11.64 27.04 11.41
C ARG A 424 10.66 26.28 10.52
N LEU A 425 9.74 27.00 9.90
CA LEU A 425 8.72 26.46 9.00
C LEU A 425 8.80 27.17 7.65
N ARG A 426 8.58 26.43 6.57
CA ARG A 426 8.31 26.95 5.22
C ARG A 426 6.97 26.39 4.77
N ASP A 427 6.00 27.25 4.52
CA ASP A 427 4.68 26.86 4.02
C ASP A 427 4.81 26.38 2.56
N LEU A 428 4.32 25.17 2.27
CA LEU A 428 4.54 24.54 0.96
C LEU A 428 3.54 24.97 -0.11
N TRP A 429 2.54 25.78 0.25
CA TRP A 429 1.65 26.44 -0.70
C TRP A 429 2.10 27.88 -0.96
N SER A 430 2.19 28.69 0.08
CA SER A 430 2.50 30.12 -0.03
C SER A 430 4.00 30.42 -0.17
N LYS A 431 4.86 29.43 0.10
CA LYS A 431 6.33 29.54 0.10
C LYS A 431 6.88 30.51 1.15
N GLN A 432 6.04 30.95 2.09
CA GLN A 432 6.43 31.86 3.16
C GLN A 432 7.16 31.12 4.29
N ASP A 433 8.22 31.73 4.80
CA ASP A 433 8.96 31.22 5.95
C ASP A 433 8.44 31.83 7.26
N SER A 434 8.42 31.04 8.31
CA SER A 434 8.06 31.47 9.67
C SER A 434 8.85 30.66 10.72
N ARG A 435 8.68 30.98 12.00
CA ARG A 435 9.30 30.23 13.10
C ARG A 435 8.46 30.30 14.37
N PHE A 436 8.61 29.32 15.24
CA PHE A 436 8.02 29.30 16.58
C PHE A 436 8.97 28.66 17.61
N ARG A 437 8.67 28.84 18.90
CA ARG A 437 9.26 28.09 20.02
C ARG A 437 8.14 27.52 20.87
N GLY A 438 8.30 26.30 21.37
CA GLY A 438 7.27 25.62 22.15
C GLY A 438 6.08 25.19 21.30
N GLU A 439 5.24 26.13 20.90
CA GLU A 439 4.01 25.89 20.15
C GLU A 439 3.65 27.01 19.16
N LEU A 440 2.80 26.67 18.20
CA LEU A 440 2.21 27.58 17.21
C LEU A 440 0.70 27.31 17.16
N ALA A 441 -0.10 28.30 17.57
CA ALA A 441 -1.54 28.27 17.41
C ALA A 441 -1.96 28.65 15.98
N LEU A 442 -2.89 27.90 15.42
CA LEU A 442 -3.40 28.06 14.04
C LEU A 442 -4.92 28.00 14.06
N THR A 443 -5.54 28.74 13.15
CA THR A 443 -6.94 28.56 12.77
C THR A 443 -6.96 28.04 11.34
N LEU A 444 -7.62 26.93 11.11
CA LEU A 444 -7.80 26.29 9.82
C LEU A 444 -9.20 26.60 9.31
N ALA A 445 -9.32 26.96 8.03
CA ALA A 445 -10.60 26.99 7.33
C ALA A 445 -11.21 25.57 7.26
N PRO A 446 -12.53 25.43 7.00
CA PRO A 446 -13.14 24.13 6.71
C PRO A 446 -12.31 23.34 5.71
N HIS A 447 -12.11 22.05 6.00
CA HIS A 447 -11.37 21.12 5.12
C HIS A 447 -9.91 21.51 4.80
N GLU A 448 -9.35 22.55 5.41
CA GLU A 448 -8.01 23.05 5.08
C GLU A 448 -6.91 22.17 5.66
N THR A 449 -5.86 21.96 4.85
CA THR A 449 -4.59 21.40 5.29
C THR A 449 -3.49 22.44 5.17
N ARG A 450 -2.86 22.81 6.28
CA ARG A 450 -1.62 23.61 6.28
C ARG A 450 -0.43 22.68 6.27
N VAL A 451 0.43 22.81 5.26
CA VAL A 451 1.58 21.94 5.06
C VAL A 451 2.87 22.74 5.10
N PHE A 452 3.83 22.27 5.91
CA PHE A 452 5.11 22.92 6.09
C PHE A 452 6.27 21.94 5.90
N ARG A 453 7.40 22.46 5.43
CA ARG A 453 8.71 21.89 5.75
C ARG A 453 9.20 22.54 7.05
N ALA A 454 9.60 21.73 8.02
CA ALA A 454 10.01 22.14 9.35
C ALA A 454 11.45 21.71 9.64
N SER A 455 12.20 22.54 10.36
CA SER A 455 13.54 22.19 10.87
C SER A 455 13.76 22.79 12.25
N GLY A 456 14.57 22.15 13.07
CA GLY A 456 14.89 22.61 14.43
C GLY A 456 15.80 21.64 15.15
N THR A 457 16.12 21.94 16.41
CA THR A 457 16.96 21.08 17.24
C THR A 457 16.18 19.84 17.68
N ARG A 458 16.68 18.65 17.36
CA ARG A 458 16.03 17.38 17.73
C ARG A 458 16.05 17.13 19.22
N ARG A 459 14.99 16.47 19.73
CA ARG A 459 14.95 15.94 21.09
C ARG A 459 16.00 14.86 21.32
N LEU A 460 16.16 13.96 20.34
CA LEU A 460 17.24 12.97 20.32
C LEU A 460 18.42 13.51 19.48
N SER A 461 19.46 13.97 20.16
CA SER A 461 20.55 14.75 19.53
C SER A 461 21.52 13.93 18.67
N ASN A 462 21.72 12.65 18.99
CA ASN A 462 22.70 11.77 18.34
C ASN A 462 22.07 10.55 17.64
N GLY A 463 20.80 10.62 17.29
CA GLY A 463 20.06 9.49 16.74
C GLY A 463 18.72 9.86 16.15
N LEU A 464 17.92 8.82 15.92
CA LEU A 464 16.53 8.92 15.46
C LEU A 464 15.70 7.85 16.18
N TYR A 465 14.47 8.20 16.54
CA TYR A 465 13.51 7.20 16.99
C TYR A 465 13.13 6.30 15.80
N LEU A 466 12.77 5.04 16.05
CA LEU A 466 12.32 4.14 14.98
C LEU A 466 11.02 4.63 14.35
N SER A 467 10.14 5.26 15.13
CA SER A 467 8.93 5.90 14.63
C SER A 467 9.18 7.15 13.78
N GLU A 468 10.42 7.64 13.68
CA GLU A 468 10.81 8.66 12.70
C GLU A 468 11.37 8.06 11.40
N GLN A 469 11.54 6.75 11.35
CA GLN A 469 12.22 6.03 10.26
C GLN A 469 11.32 4.91 9.73
N THR A 470 10.04 5.23 9.52
CA THR A 470 9.00 4.27 9.14
C THR A 470 9.35 3.51 7.86
N GLY A 471 9.98 4.16 6.88
CA GLY A 471 10.46 3.53 5.64
C GLY A 471 11.65 2.57 5.82
N ARG A 472 12.16 2.40 7.05
CA ARG A 472 13.25 1.48 7.40
C ARG A 472 12.83 0.40 8.39
N VAL A 473 11.57 0.41 8.82
CA VAL A 473 11.01 -0.57 9.74
C VAL A 473 9.97 -1.38 8.97
N ASN A 474 10.13 -2.69 8.94
CA ASN A 474 9.21 -3.62 8.28
C ASN A 474 8.65 -4.61 9.31
N PRO A 475 7.33 -4.64 9.53
CA PRO A 475 6.67 -5.72 10.26
C PRO A 475 6.73 -7.01 9.43
N ALA A 476 7.74 -7.83 9.67
CA ALA A 476 7.90 -9.12 9.00
C ALA A 476 6.94 -10.19 9.55
N ALA A 477 6.54 -10.04 10.82
CA ALA A 477 5.38 -10.65 11.44
C ALA A 477 4.78 -9.63 12.41
N ASP A 478 3.46 -9.40 12.38
CA ASP A 478 2.81 -8.33 13.14
C ASP A 478 1.99 -8.82 14.35
N GLY A 479 1.86 -10.13 14.53
CA GLY A 479 1.11 -10.77 15.61
C GLY A 479 -0.41 -10.80 15.40
N VAL A 480 -0.93 -10.32 14.27
CA VAL A 480 -2.37 -10.39 13.96
C VAL A 480 -2.70 -11.83 13.54
N VAL A 481 -3.49 -12.51 14.38
CA VAL A 481 -3.92 -13.91 14.12
C VAL A 481 -5.34 -14.00 13.56
N THR A 482 -6.17 -13.01 13.87
CA THR A 482 -7.56 -12.93 13.42
C THR A 482 -7.78 -11.54 12.87
N PRO A 483 -7.95 -11.37 11.53
CA PRO A 483 -8.25 -10.08 10.95
C PRO A 483 -9.56 -9.52 11.51
N GLN A 484 -9.50 -8.30 12.02
CA GLN A 484 -10.66 -7.56 12.52
C GLN A 484 -10.85 -6.29 11.68
N PRO A 485 -12.09 -5.77 11.59
CA PRO A 485 -12.33 -4.51 10.93
C PRO A 485 -11.70 -3.39 11.77
N ASP A 486 -11.10 -2.42 11.08
CA ASP A 486 -10.57 -1.24 11.72
C ASP A 486 -11.73 -0.29 12.10
N PRO A 487 -11.97 -0.04 13.41
CA PRO A 487 -13.07 0.77 13.89
C PRO A 487 -12.78 2.28 13.82
N THR A 488 -11.57 2.68 13.43
CA THR A 488 -11.14 4.08 13.35
C THR A 488 -11.32 4.68 11.96
N ILE A 489 -11.60 3.83 10.96
CA ILE A 489 -11.84 4.28 9.59
C ILE A 489 -13.14 5.08 9.55
N HIS A 490 -13.08 6.31 9.04
CA HIS A 490 -14.27 7.11 8.80
C HIS A 490 -15.28 6.34 7.92
N HIS A 491 -16.53 6.25 8.39
CA HIS A 491 -17.60 5.63 7.62
C HIS A 491 -18.11 6.63 6.58
N SER A 492 -17.75 6.44 5.31
CA SER A 492 -18.19 7.32 4.23
C SER A 492 -19.71 7.34 4.11
N ILE A 493 -20.26 8.53 3.88
CA ILE A 493 -21.61 8.66 3.35
C ILE A 493 -21.55 8.30 1.87
N THR A 494 -21.90 7.07 1.51
CA THR A 494 -21.98 6.65 0.11
C THR A 494 -23.23 7.25 -0.55
N PRO A 495 -23.24 7.40 -1.91
CA PRO A 495 -24.42 7.89 -2.61
C PRO A 495 -25.67 7.15 -2.14
N TRP A 496 -26.70 7.87 -1.70
CA TRP A 496 -27.89 7.27 -1.10
C TRP A 496 -28.54 6.28 -2.07
N THR A 497 -28.44 4.98 -1.76
CA THR A 497 -29.09 3.89 -2.50
C THR A 497 -30.44 3.52 -1.88
N GLY A 498 -30.99 4.35 -1.00
CA GLY A 498 -32.14 4.00 -0.18
C GLY A 498 -31.80 3.15 1.04
N THR A 499 -32.83 2.58 1.67
CA THR A 499 -32.71 1.59 2.75
C THR A 499 -32.89 0.15 2.24
N HIS A 500 -32.80 -0.03 0.91
CA HIS A 500 -32.84 -1.35 0.29
C HIS A 500 -31.47 -2.03 0.45
N GLY A 501 -31.29 -2.76 1.54
CA GLY A 501 -30.08 -3.52 1.83
C GLY A 501 -29.52 -3.25 3.23
N PRO A 502 -28.42 -3.92 3.61
CA PRO A 502 -27.84 -3.82 4.95
C PRO A 502 -26.94 -2.58 5.15
N GLY A 503 -26.70 -1.78 4.10
CA GLY A 503 -25.73 -0.69 4.10
C GLY A 503 -24.30 -1.18 3.85
N ASP A 504 -23.32 -0.25 3.95
CA ASP A 504 -21.90 -0.59 3.83
C ASP A 504 -21.37 -1.14 5.16
N HIS A 505 -20.55 -2.20 5.07
CA HIS A 505 -19.86 -2.78 6.21
C HIS A 505 -18.36 -2.46 6.14
N PRO A 506 -17.65 -2.30 7.26
CA PRO A 506 -16.18 -2.23 7.23
C PRO A 506 -15.59 -3.54 6.69
N GLN A 507 -14.84 -3.46 5.58
CA GLN A 507 -14.28 -4.63 4.87
C GLN A 507 -12.74 -4.65 4.92
N TYR A 508 -12.15 -3.70 5.65
CA TYR A 508 -10.72 -3.50 5.76
C TYR A 508 -10.16 -4.35 6.90
N GLY A 509 -9.52 -5.46 6.55
CA GLY A 509 -8.97 -6.40 7.53
C GLY A 509 -7.61 -5.98 8.08
N GLY A 510 -7.21 -6.62 9.18
CA GLY A 510 -5.88 -6.48 9.75
C GLY A 510 -5.72 -5.39 10.81
N TRP A 511 -6.81 -5.00 11.49
CA TRP A 511 -6.73 -4.08 12.62
C TRP A 511 -5.80 -4.59 13.73
N GLY A 512 -5.07 -3.68 14.38
CA GLY A 512 -4.20 -4.01 15.52
C GLY A 512 -2.77 -4.41 15.17
N GLY A 513 -2.32 -4.22 13.93
CA GLY A 513 -0.92 -4.43 13.58
C GLY A 513 0.04 -3.46 14.31
N ALA A 514 1.33 -3.54 13.97
CA ALA A 514 2.35 -2.62 14.46
C ALA A 514 2.05 -1.15 14.12
N GLU A 515 2.25 -0.25 15.08
CA GLU A 515 1.98 1.19 14.96
C GLU A 515 3.18 2.04 15.44
N ALA A 516 3.37 3.20 14.82
CA ALA A 516 4.38 4.18 15.22
C ALA A 516 3.77 5.19 16.22
N ASP A 517 4.43 5.41 17.36
CA ASP A 517 4.00 6.33 18.45
C ASP A 517 2.63 6.02 19.08
N ARG A 518 2.08 4.85 18.78
CA ARG A 518 0.85 4.28 19.33
C ARG A 518 1.07 2.81 19.65
N ALA A 519 0.25 2.29 20.56
CA ALA A 519 0.09 0.86 20.74
C ALA A 519 -0.93 0.32 19.71
N PRO A 520 -0.91 -0.99 19.41
CA PRO A 520 -1.93 -1.63 18.60
C PRO A 520 -3.34 -1.17 18.94
N TYR A 521 -4.18 -1.10 17.91
CA TYR A 521 -5.57 -0.68 18.01
C TYR A 521 -5.75 0.82 18.30
N GLY A 522 -4.81 1.66 17.84
CA GLY A 522 -4.80 3.10 18.05
C GLY A 522 -4.69 3.52 19.51
N LYS A 523 -4.21 2.63 20.39
CA LYS A 523 -4.21 2.88 21.85
C LYS A 523 -2.99 3.68 22.26
N LEU A 524 -3.09 4.28 23.45
CA LEU A 524 -1.98 4.98 24.07
C LEU A 524 -0.82 4.00 24.34
N MET A 525 0.39 4.40 23.98
CA MET A 525 1.57 3.63 24.32
C MET A 525 1.97 3.90 25.79
N ARG A 526 1.49 3.05 26.69
CA ARG A 526 1.69 3.14 28.14
C ARG A 526 2.08 1.79 28.71
N VAL A 527 3.07 1.74 29.61
CA VAL A 527 3.52 0.52 30.30
C VAL A 527 3.58 0.79 31.79
N ALA A 528 2.78 0.07 32.58
CA ALA A 528 2.67 0.20 34.02
C ALA A 528 2.47 1.66 34.47
N GLY A 529 1.58 2.39 33.79
CA GLY A 529 1.29 3.79 34.07
C GLY A 529 2.26 4.80 33.47
N LYS A 530 3.40 4.38 32.89
CA LYS A 530 4.36 5.29 32.23
C LYS A 530 4.01 5.47 30.75
N ASP A 531 3.79 6.71 30.35
CA ASP A 531 3.54 7.10 28.97
C ASP A 531 4.82 7.17 28.13
N PHE A 532 4.68 6.78 26.86
CA PHE A 532 5.66 6.97 25.82
C PHE A 532 5.00 7.70 24.65
N ASP A 533 5.54 8.86 24.29
CA ASP A 533 5.14 9.60 23.09
C ASP A 533 5.98 9.24 21.86
N THR A 534 7.04 8.44 22.07
CA THR A 534 7.87 7.87 21.01
C THR A 534 8.06 6.37 21.15
N GLY A 535 8.06 5.63 20.05
CA GLY A 535 8.32 4.20 20.04
C GLY A 535 7.52 3.43 19.00
N ILE A 536 7.57 2.11 19.08
CA ILE A 536 6.80 1.22 18.21
C ILE A 536 5.92 0.31 19.07
N GLY A 537 4.63 0.40 18.87
CA GLY A 537 3.66 -0.56 19.42
C GLY A 537 3.56 -1.78 18.53
N VAL A 538 3.48 -2.96 19.14
CA VAL A 538 3.33 -4.23 18.43
C VAL A 538 2.41 -5.16 19.21
N LEU A 539 1.85 -6.17 18.57
CA LEU A 539 1.28 -7.30 19.29
C LEU A 539 2.39 -8.28 19.70
N GLY A 540 2.16 -9.08 20.73
CA GLY A 540 2.95 -10.27 21.02
C GLY A 540 2.96 -11.21 19.81
N ASN A 541 4.04 -11.98 19.68
CA ASN A 541 4.37 -12.77 18.48
C ASN A 541 4.57 -11.90 17.23
N SER A 542 5.32 -10.81 17.39
CA SER A 542 5.75 -9.95 16.29
C SER A 542 7.26 -9.97 16.09
N ARG A 543 7.68 -9.69 14.86
CA ARG A 543 9.07 -9.50 14.44
C ARG A 543 9.15 -8.31 13.49
N LEU A 544 9.87 -7.28 13.91
CA LEU A 544 10.20 -6.12 13.07
C LEU A 544 11.61 -6.27 12.52
N GLU A 545 11.80 -5.91 11.26
CA GLU A 545 13.11 -5.76 10.62
C GLU A 545 13.43 -4.27 10.49
N VAL A 546 14.66 -3.87 10.84
CA VAL A 546 15.09 -2.48 10.84
C VAL A 546 16.40 -2.34 10.05
N ARG A 547 16.38 -1.58 8.95
CA ARG A 547 17.60 -1.25 8.18
C ARG A 547 18.46 -0.28 8.97
N ASN A 548 19.64 -0.73 9.41
CA ASN A 548 20.57 0.09 10.17
C ASN A 548 21.53 0.85 9.25
N GLN A 549 21.48 2.18 9.26
CA GLN A 549 22.38 3.03 8.47
C GLN A 549 23.61 3.49 9.27
N GLY A 550 24.38 2.51 9.75
CA GLY A 550 25.64 2.77 10.45
C GLY A 550 25.49 3.34 11.86
N PHE A 551 24.30 3.25 12.47
CA PHE A 551 24.16 3.49 13.90
C PHE A 551 24.85 2.37 14.69
N LYS A 552 25.28 2.69 15.90
CA LYS A 552 26.10 1.79 16.74
C LYS A 552 25.34 1.22 17.93
N ARG A 553 24.25 1.86 18.34
CA ARG A 553 23.48 1.43 19.50
C ARG A 553 21.99 1.46 19.23
N PHE A 554 21.33 0.37 19.59
CA PHE A 554 19.89 0.31 19.77
C PHE A 554 19.55 0.45 21.25
N ALA A 555 18.48 1.16 21.57
CA ALA A 555 17.92 1.25 22.91
C ALA A 555 16.40 1.38 22.88
N ALA A 556 15.71 0.76 23.84
CA ALA A 556 14.29 0.89 24.09
C ALA A 556 13.95 0.66 25.58
N GLN A 557 12.74 1.05 25.96
CA GLN A 557 12.05 0.70 27.20
C GLN A 557 10.93 -0.27 26.84
N VAL A 558 11.09 -1.54 27.17
CA VAL A 558 10.18 -2.61 26.72
C VAL A 558 9.20 -3.04 27.81
N GLY A 559 7.99 -3.44 27.41
CA GLY A 559 7.01 -4.01 28.31
C GLY A 559 5.66 -4.30 27.66
N VAL A 560 4.80 -4.98 28.41
CA VAL A 560 3.39 -5.21 28.03
C VAL A 560 2.65 -3.89 28.18
N ASN A 561 1.89 -3.52 27.15
CA ASN A 561 1.17 -2.26 27.12
C ASN A 561 -0.10 -2.33 27.99
N ASP A 562 -0.49 -1.21 28.60
CA ASP A 562 -1.63 -1.11 29.51
C ASP A 562 -3.00 -1.29 28.82
N SER A 563 -3.05 -1.29 27.49
CA SER A 563 -4.23 -1.71 26.71
C SER A 563 -4.38 -3.24 26.59
N GLY A 564 -3.39 -4.01 27.06
CA GLY A 564 -3.48 -5.45 27.18
C GLY A 564 -4.29 -5.92 28.38
N GLU A 565 -4.40 -7.23 28.54
CA GLU A 565 -5.15 -7.87 29.60
C GLU A 565 -4.27 -8.15 30.83
N ARG A 566 -4.84 -8.00 32.03
CA ARG A 566 -4.09 -8.19 33.29
C ARG A 566 -3.60 -9.62 33.53
N GLN A 567 -4.34 -10.60 33.04
CA GLN A 567 -4.06 -12.03 33.23
C GLN A 567 -3.42 -12.67 31.99
N ALA A 568 -2.90 -11.83 31.10
CA ALA A 568 -2.00 -12.23 30.03
C ALA A 568 -0.79 -12.99 30.56
N GLY A 569 -0.25 -13.92 29.77
CA GLY A 569 1.11 -14.38 29.96
C GLY A 569 2.15 -13.29 29.76
N THR A 570 3.41 -13.71 29.75
CA THR A 570 4.55 -12.80 29.62
C THR A 570 5.00 -12.63 28.18
N ILE A 571 5.55 -11.46 27.85
CA ILE A 571 6.26 -11.21 26.60
C ILE A 571 7.75 -11.10 26.87
N THR A 572 8.55 -11.79 26.06
CA THR A 572 10.01 -11.63 26.05
C THR A 572 10.44 -10.85 24.82
N PHE A 573 11.27 -9.83 25.04
CA PHE A 573 11.76 -8.95 23.98
C PHE A 573 13.19 -9.33 23.63
N GLU A 574 13.48 -9.44 22.34
CA GLU A 574 14.78 -9.83 21.83
C GLU A 574 15.24 -8.86 20.75
N VAL A 575 16.52 -8.50 20.79
CA VAL A 575 17.18 -7.69 19.77
C VAL A 575 18.20 -8.58 19.09
N TRP A 576 18.06 -8.74 17.79
CA TRP A 576 18.96 -9.51 16.94
C TRP A 576 19.65 -8.58 15.95
N GLY A 577 20.86 -8.92 15.54
CA GLY A 577 21.60 -8.24 14.48
C GLY A 577 22.14 -9.25 13.50
N ASP A 578 21.75 -9.12 12.22
CA ASP A 578 22.13 -10.03 11.14
C ASP A 578 21.92 -11.51 11.52
N GLY A 579 20.78 -11.82 12.16
CA GLY A 579 20.41 -13.16 12.60
C GLY A 579 21.07 -13.64 13.90
N ARG A 580 21.84 -12.80 14.60
CA ARG A 580 22.50 -13.14 15.87
C ARG A 580 21.86 -12.41 17.05
N LEU A 581 21.55 -13.14 18.13
CA LEU A 581 20.97 -12.53 19.33
C LEU A 581 21.99 -11.59 19.98
N LEU A 582 21.59 -10.34 20.19
CA LEU A 582 22.43 -9.30 20.79
C LEU A 582 21.98 -8.94 22.21
N ALA A 583 20.66 -8.92 22.46
CA ALA A 583 20.11 -8.60 23.76
C ALA A 583 18.74 -9.26 23.96
N LYS A 584 18.38 -9.53 25.22
CA LYS A 584 17.12 -10.16 25.60
C LYS A 584 16.64 -9.60 26.94
N SER A 585 15.34 -9.31 27.05
CA SER A 585 14.71 -8.92 28.32
C SER A 585 14.42 -10.15 29.19
N PRO A 586 14.21 -9.98 30.50
CA PRO A 586 13.41 -10.96 31.25
C PRO A 586 11.98 -11.04 30.68
N PRO A 587 11.22 -12.11 30.97
CA PRO A 587 9.79 -12.15 30.66
C PRO A 587 9.06 -10.99 31.36
N MET A 588 8.34 -10.18 30.58
CA MET A 588 7.61 -9.01 31.05
C MET A 588 6.12 -9.35 31.16
N ALA A 589 5.52 -9.19 32.35
CA ALA A 589 4.09 -9.34 32.56
C ALA A 589 3.38 -7.98 32.54
N PHE A 590 2.05 -7.99 32.37
CA PHE A 590 1.22 -6.81 32.57
C PHE A 590 1.51 -6.14 33.94
N GLY A 591 1.63 -4.82 33.97
CA GLY A 591 1.89 -4.05 35.20
C GLY A 591 3.34 -4.10 35.69
N THR A 592 4.23 -4.84 35.01
CA THR A 592 5.67 -4.76 35.27
C THR A 592 6.20 -3.42 34.77
N PRO A 593 6.99 -2.67 35.56
CA PRO A 593 7.63 -1.45 35.08
C PRO A 593 8.44 -1.71 33.79
N PRO A 594 8.49 -0.75 32.85
CA PRO A 594 9.22 -0.93 31.61
C PRO A 594 10.70 -1.20 31.89
N ALA A 595 11.27 -2.18 31.18
CA ALA A 595 12.65 -2.59 31.32
C ALA A 595 13.54 -1.96 30.24
N PRO A 596 14.73 -1.44 30.57
CA PRO A 596 15.67 -1.00 29.55
C PRO A 596 16.22 -2.21 28.77
N LEU A 597 16.20 -2.12 27.44
CA LEU A 597 16.80 -3.11 26.55
C LEU A 597 17.70 -2.41 25.53
N GLN A 598 18.95 -2.86 25.41
CA GLN A 598 19.95 -2.19 24.60
C GLN A 598 20.88 -3.19 23.94
N ALA A 599 21.36 -2.85 22.74
CA ALA A 599 22.28 -3.69 21.99
C ALA A 599 23.33 -2.84 21.25
N ASN A 600 24.55 -3.38 21.12
CA ASN A 600 25.53 -2.86 20.17
C ASN A 600 25.18 -3.38 18.77
N VAL A 601 24.82 -2.46 17.89
CA VAL A 601 24.46 -2.73 16.49
C VAL A 601 25.49 -2.14 15.52
N GLY A 602 26.67 -1.79 16.01
CA GLY A 602 27.78 -1.32 15.18
C GLY A 602 28.20 -2.39 14.18
N GLY A 603 28.13 -2.07 12.90
CA GLY A 603 28.43 -3.01 11.80
C GLY A 603 27.29 -3.97 11.45
N VAL A 604 26.15 -3.91 12.16
CA VAL A 604 24.95 -4.69 11.84
C VAL A 604 24.19 -4.01 10.70
N ALA A 605 23.78 -4.76 9.67
CA ALA A 605 23.00 -4.24 8.56
C ALA A 605 21.49 -4.27 8.84
N ILE A 606 21.00 -5.37 9.39
CA ILE A 606 19.59 -5.58 9.75
C ILE A 606 19.49 -5.86 11.25
N VAL A 607 18.77 -4.99 11.95
CA VAL A 607 18.37 -5.22 13.35
C VAL A 607 16.97 -5.82 13.34
N GLU A 608 16.76 -6.94 14.03
CA GLU A 608 15.43 -7.53 14.19
C GLU A 608 14.96 -7.40 15.64
N LEU A 609 13.73 -6.91 15.83
CA LEU A 609 13.08 -6.72 17.13
C LEU A 609 11.96 -7.75 17.26
N VAL A 610 12.11 -8.70 18.17
CA VAL A 610 11.14 -9.79 18.36
C VAL A 610 10.45 -9.62 19.71
N ALA A 611 9.12 -9.60 19.71
CA ALA A 611 8.30 -9.67 20.91
C ALA A 611 7.59 -11.02 20.94
N ARG A 612 8.07 -11.96 21.77
CA ARG A 612 7.59 -13.34 21.81
C ARG A 612 6.68 -13.56 23.02
N ALA A 613 5.45 -14.00 22.79
CA ALA A 613 4.51 -14.34 23.87
C ALA A 613 4.80 -15.75 24.41
N GLY A 614 4.88 -15.89 25.74
CA GLY A 614 5.24 -17.15 26.41
C GLY A 614 4.12 -18.19 26.47
N ASP A 615 2.85 -17.76 26.43
CA ASP A 615 1.65 -18.59 26.55
C ASP A 615 0.80 -18.60 25.27
N GLY A 616 1.31 -18.02 24.18
CA GLY A 616 0.61 -17.91 22.90
C GLY A 616 -0.53 -16.88 22.86
N ARG A 617 -0.86 -16.21 23.97
CA ARG A 617 -1.89 -15.15 23.96
C ARG A 617 -1.31 -13.86 23.39
N VAL A 618 -1.93 -13.40 22.31
CA VAL A 618 -1.54 -12.17 21.61
C VAL A 618 -2.00 -10.96 22.42
N GLN A 619 -1.05 -10.13 22.85
CA GLN A 619 -1.29 -8.98 23.73
C GLN A 619 -0.50 -7.78 23.22
N PRO A 620 -1.02 -6.54 23.31
CA PRO A 620 -0.26 -5.34 22.99
C PRO A 620 1.02 -5.20 23.83
N ALA A 621 2.10 -4.84 23.16
CA ALA A 621 3.44 -4.62 23.70
C ALA A 621 4.02 -3.31 23.15
N ALA A 622 4.97 -2.75 23.88
CA ALA A 622 5.62 -1.49 23.51
C ALA A 622 7.14 -1.65 23.46
N TRP A 623 7.73 -1.15 22.37
CA TRP A 623 9.12 -0.75 22.28
C TRP A 623 9.18 0.77 22.51
N GLY A 624 8.98 1.20 23.75
CA GLY A 624 8.97 2.62 24.14
C GLY A 624 10.33 3.27 23.93
N ASP A 625 10.35 4.50 23.42
CA ASP A 625 11.54 5.27 23.06
C ASP A 625 12.54 4.52 22.16
N ALA A 626 12.08 3.51 21.40
CA ALA A 626 12.94 2.72 20.53
C ALA A 626 13.71 3.61 19.55
N ALA A 627 15.03 3.57 19.63
CA ALA A 627 15.91 4.48 18.90
C ALA A 627 17.23 3.83 18.50
N LEU A 628 17.80 4.37 17.42
CA LEU A 628 19.15 4.09 16.95
C LEU A 628 20.03 5.33 17.13
N THR A 629 21.21 5.17 17.74
CA THR A 629 22.16 6.26 18.03
C THR A 629 23.57 5.94 17.54
N ARG A 630 24.34 7.01 17.23
CA ARG A 630 25.70 6.93 16.65
C ARG A 630 26.81 6.68 17.65
#